data_AF-A0A7X7MFS5-F1
#
_entry.id   AF-A0A7X7MFS5-F1
#
_cell.length_a   1.000
_cell.length_b   1.000
_cell.length_c   1.000
_cell.angle_alpha   90.00
_cell.angle_beta   90.00
_cell.angle_gamma   90.00
#
_symmetry.space_group_name_H-M   'P 1'
#
loop_
_entity.id
_entity.type
_entity.pdbx_description
1 polymer ?
#
loop_
_entity_poly.entity_id
_entity_poly.type
_entity_poly.pdbx_seq_one_letter_code
_entity_poly.pdbx_strand_id
1 'polypeptide(L)'
;MFGFGGKGSKRHLHLRSAGRAVWSPQQRRLVICLVLLITLPALGWGLAWGYQRLMSYYLLESGRFVLRTIEIEAGDTITSDLVREQLRLREGMPLFAIDIAERRRVYMHDVPTIRSLTITRTLPDRLSVSLVEREPLARLARKPLAVDRDGYVFVRYLGIETLPCISGYPPN
;
A
#
# COMPACT_ATOMS: atom_id res chain seq x y z
N MET A 1 24.94 61.06 -85.67
CA MET A 1 23.87 60.24 -86.26
C MET A 1 23.42 59.23 -85.21
N PHE A 2 22.12 59.23 -84.87
CA PHE A 2 21.25 58.15 -84.34
C PHE A 2 21.78 57.26 -83.18
N GLY A 3 21.08 57.00 -82.08
CA GLY A 3 19.64 56.90 -81.82
C GLY A 3 19.31 55.51 -81.24
N PHE A 4 18.38 55.45 -80.28
CA PHE A 4 17.80 54.29 -79.58
C PHE A 4 18.59 53.71 -78.39
N GLY A 5 18.07 53.64 -77.16
CA GLY A 5 16.68 53.61 -76.71
C GLY A 5 16.25 52.18 -76.37
N GLY A 6 16.49 51.75 -75.12
CA GLY A 6 16.09 50.43 -74.63
C GLY A 6 15.89 50.44 -73.13
N LYS A 7 14.67 50.80 -72.68
CA LYS A 7 14.22 50.70 -71.28
C LYS A 7 14.01 49.22 -70.91
N GLY A 8 14.96 48.65 -70.17
CA GLY A 8 14.82 47.35 -69.52
C GLY A 8 14.14 47.48 -68.16
N SER A 9 12.95 46.91 -68.05
CA SER A 9 12.05 46.89 -66.89
C SER A 9 12.71 46.39 -65.60
N LYS A 10 12.72 47.23 -64.55
CA LYS A 10 13.12 46.84 -63.20
C LYS A 10 12.03 45.98 -62.56
N ARG A 11 12.23 44.66 -62.54
CA ARG A 11 11.38 43.73 -61.78
C ARG A 11 11.65 43.89 -60.29
N HIS A 12 10.75 44.57 -59.59
CA HIS A 12 10.75 44.62 -58.13
C HIS A 12 10.26 43.28 -57.58
N LEU A 13 11.19 42.42 -57.18
CA LEU A 13 10.91 41.23 -56.38
C LEU A 13 10.50 41.67 -54.98
N HIS A 14 9.20 41.64 -54.69
CA HIS A 14 8.68 41.75 -53.33
C HIS A 14 9.02 40.48 -52.56
N LEU A 15 10.19 40.47 -51.92
CA LEU A 15 10.50 39.55 -50.84
C LEU A 15 9.57 39.90 -49.67
N ARG A 16 8.46 39.15 -49.53
CA ARG A 16 7.65 39.16 -48.31
C ARG A 16 8.50 38.50 -47.22
N SER A 17 9.28 39.30 -46.50
CA SER A 17 9.91 38.86 -45.26
C SER A 17 8.78 38.48 -44.31
N ALA A 18 8.56 37.19 -44.13
CA ALA A 18 7.70 36.68 -43.08
C ALA A 18 8.19 37.29 -41.77
N GLY A 19 7.44 38.24 -41.22
CA GLY A 19 7.70 38.82 -39.93
C GLY A 19 7.69 37.68 -38.92
N ARG A 20 8.86 37.16 -38.58
CA ARG A 20 9.02 36.32 -37.40
C ARG A 20 8.55 37.22 -36.26
N ALA A 21 7.41 36.90 -35.66
CA ALA A 21 6.92 37.60 -34.49
C ALA A 21 8.05 37.59 -33.46
N VAL A 22 8.76 38.72 -33.35
CA VAL A 22 9.86 38.88 -32.41
C VAL A 22 9.20 39.05 -31.06
N TRP A 23 8.99 37.93 -30.37
CA TRP A 23 8.50 37.95 -29.00
C TRP A 23 9.35 38.90 -28.17
N SER A 24 8.71 39.73 -27.36
CA SER A 24 9.44 40.61 -26.46
C SER A 24 10.27 39.77 -25.49
N PRO A 25 11.46 40.22 -25.07
CA PRO A 25 12.33 39.45 -24.17
C PRO A 25 11.66 39.12 -22.83
N GLN A 26 10.64 39.88 -22.42
CA GLN A 26 9.81 39.62 -21.24
C GLN A 26 8.81 38.47 -21.49
N GLN A 27 8.15 38.44 -22.65
CA GLN A 27 7.25 37.33 -23.03
C GLN A 27 7.99 36.01 -23.18
N ARG A 28 9.21 36.03 -23.73
CA ARG A 28 10.06 34.82 -23.85
C ARG A 28 10.44 34.25 -22.48
N ARG A 29 10.73 35.10 -21.48
CA ARG A 29 11.01 34.66 -20.10
C ARG A 29 9.79 34.06 -19.42
N LEU A 30 8.60 34.66 -19.59
CA LEU A 30 7.35 34.15 -19.04
C LEU A 30 6.97 32.78 -19.62
N VAL A 31 7.09 32.60 -20.93
CA VAL A 31 6.83 31.31 -21.59
C VAL A 31 7.81 30.25 -21.09
N ILE A 32 9.10 30.58 -20.97
CA ILE A 32 10.10 29.64 -20.42
C ILE A 32 9.77 29.26 -18.97
N CYS A 33 9.43 30.23 -18.11
CA CYS A 33 9.04 29.96 -16.73
C CYS A 33 7.78 29.08 -16.64
N LEU A 34 6.76 29.34 -17.46
CA LEU A 34 5.54 28.52 -17.52
C LEU A 34 5.83 27.10 -18.00
N VAL A 35 6.65 26.95 -19.04
CA VAL A 35 7.06 25.63 -19.54
C VAL A 35 7.85 24.87 -18.48
N LEU A 36 8.79 25.52 -17.79
CA LEU A 36 9.55 24.91 -16.71
C LEU A 36 8.66 24.53 -15.51
N LEU A 37 7.69 25.38 -15.17
CA LEU A 37 6.74 25.14 -14.09
C LEU A 37 5.87 23.91 -14.33
N ILE A 38 5.59 23.56 -15.57
CA ILE A 38 4.77 22.37 -15.92
C ILE A 38 5.66 21.15 -16.14
N THR A 39 6.79 21.31 -16.84
CA THR A 39 7.67 20.19 -17.21
C THR A 39 8.40 19.59 -16.02
N LEU A 40 8.85 20.39 -15.05
CA LEU A 40 9.54 19.90 -13.86
C LEU A 40 8.66 18.98 -12.98
N PRO A 41 7.44 19.37 -12.57
CA PRO A 41 6.57 18.47 -11.80
C PRO A 41 6.07 17.28 -12.63
N ALA A 42 5.82 17.43 -13.93
CA ALA A 42 5.45 16.32 -14.79
C ALA A 42 6.59 15.27 -14.90
N LEU A 43 7.84 15.74 -15.06
CA LEU A 43 9.02 14.88 -15.07
C LEU A 43 9.21 14.21 -13.70
N GLY A 44 9.08 14.97 -12.61
CA GLY A 44 9.16 14.44 -11.25
C GLY A 44 8.11 13.37 -10.98
N TRP A 45 6.86 13.59 -11.41
CA TRP A 45 5.78 12.62 -11.29
C TRP A 45 6.05 11.36 -12.12
N GLY A 46 6.53 11.52 -13.36
CA GLY A 46 6.89 10.40 -14.24
C GLY A 46 8.03 9.55 -13.67
N LEU A 47 9.07 10.19 -13.12
CA LEU A 47 10.18 9.50 -12.45
C LEU A 47 9.73 8.78 -11.18
N ALA A 48 8.90 9.42 -10.35
CA ALA A 48 8.34 8.79 -9.15
C ALA A 48 7.49 7.56 -9.51
N TRP A 49 6.62 7.68 -10.51
CA TRP A 49 5.78 6.59 -10.98
C TRP A 49 6.60 5.44 -11.56
N GLY A 50 7.59 5.74 -12.41
CA GLY A 50 8.49 4.74 -12.98
C GLY A 50 9.32 4.02 -11.92
N TYR A 51 9.85 4.76 -10.94
CA TYR A 51 10.61 4.20 -9.82
C TYR A 51 9.74 3.27 -8.96
N GLN A 52 8.52 3.68 -8.61
CA GLN A 52 7.58 2.85 -7.87
C GLN A 52 7.25 1.56 -8.62
N ARG A 53 7.00 1.65 -9.93
CA ARG A 53 6.70 0.50 -10.78
C ARG A 53 7.86 -0.49 -10.83
N LEU A 54 9.07 0.02 -11.07
CA LEU A 54 10.28 -0.80 -11.16
C LEU A 54 10.56 -1.49 -9.83
N MET A 55 10.45 -0.77 -8.72
CA MET A 55 10.75 -1.31 -7.40
C MET A 55 9.72 -2.39 -6.99
N SER A 56 8.44 -2.17 -7.33
CA SER A 56 7.41 -3.20 -7.11
C SER A 56 7.71 -4.50 -7.89
N TYR A 57 8.15 -4.38 -9.15
CA TYR A 57 8.55 -5.52 -10.00
C TYR A 57 9.75 -6.26 -9.41
N TYR A 58 10.81 -5.54 -9.03
CA TYR A 58 11.99 -6.15 -8.42
C TYR A 58 11.69 -6.86 -7.09
N LEU A 59 10.85 -6.27 -6.23
CA LEU A 59 10.50 -6.86 -4.94
C LEU A 59 9.59 -8.09 -5.06
N LEU A 60 8.73 -8.14 -6.08
CA LEU A 60 7.77 -9.23 -6.30
C LEU A 60 8.31 -10.36 -7.19
N GLU A 61 9.14 -10.03 -8.18
CA GLU A 61 9.47 -10.93 -9.29
C GLU A 61 10.90 -11.46 -9.24
N SER A 62 11.79 -10.85 -8.46
CA SER A 62 13.19 -11.32 -8.33
C SER A 62 13.34 -12.71 -7.70
N GLY A 63 12.25 -13.30 -7.19
CA GLY A 63 12.24 -14.63 -6.56
C GLY A 63 13.05 -14.72 -5.25
N ARG A 64 13.71 -13.62 -4.85
CA ARG A 64 14.56 -13.55 -3.66
C ARG A 64 13.76 -13.33 -2.39
N PHE A 65 12.58 -12.70 -2.49
CA PHE A 65 11.65 -12.44 -1.39
C PHE A 65 10.45 -13.37 -1.44
N VAL A 66 10.71 -14.67 -1.54
CA VAL A 66 9.67 -15.70 -1.54
C VAL A 66 9.59 -16.28 -0.14
N LEU A 67 8.37 -16.39 0.38
CA LEU A 67 8.12 -16.98 1.69
C LEU A 67 8.48 -18.47 1.66
N ARG A 68 9.49 -18.86 2.43
CA ARG A 68 9.96 -20.26 2.56
C ARG A 68 9.75 -20.83 3.96
N THR A 69 9.78 -19.97 4.97
CA THR A 69 9.66 -20.41 6.36
C THR A 69 8.60 -19.57 7.06
N ILE A 70 7.65 -20.26 7.68
CA ILE A 70 6.60 -19.64 8.50
C ILE A 70 6.76 -20.19 9.91
N GLU A 71 7.21 -19.32 10.81
CA GLU A 71 7.31 -19.61 12.23
C GLU A 71 6.04 -19.09 12.91
N ILE A 72 5.33 -19.96 13.61
CA ILE A 72 4.09 -19.59 14.31
C ILE A 72 4.25 -19.98 15.77
N GLU A 73 4.28 -18.97 16.62
CA GLU A 73 4.17 -19.11 18.07
C GLU A 73 2.69 -18.94 18.44
N ALA A 74 2.05 -20.08 18.70
CA ALA A 74 0.64 -20.15 19.06
C ALA A 74 0.47 -20.40 20.57
N GLY A 75 -0.69 -20.02 21.10
CA GLY A 75 -1.08 -20.24 22.48
C GLY A 75 -1.54 -21.67 22.75
N ASP A 76 -2.21 -21.87 23.87
CA ASP A 76 -2.61 -23.19 24.37
C ASP A 76 -3.89 -23.72 23.67
N THR A 77 -4.77 -22.82 23.22
CA THR A 77 -6.05 -23.20 22.60
C THR A 77 -5.96 -23.22 21.08
N ILE A 78 -5.20 -22.30 20.50
CA ILE A 78 -5.12 -22.11 19.05
C ILE A 78 -3.90 -22.85 18.50
N THR A 79 -4.11 -23.77 17.56
CA THR A 79 -3.01 -24.48 16.91
C THR A 79 -2.35 -23.62 15.84
N SER A 80 -1.04 -23.84 15.64
CA SER A 80 -0.27 -23.16 14.61
C SER A 80 -0.82 -23.41 13.19
N ASP A 81 -1.33 -24.61 12.91
CA ASP A 81 -1.92 -24.96 11.62
C ASP A 81 -3.19 -24.15 11.32
N LEU A 82 -4.07 -23.98 12.31
CA LEU A 82 -5.28 -23.15 12.17
C LEU A 82 -4.91 -21.70 11.88
N VAL A 83 -3.88 -21.17 12.55
CA VAL A 83 -3.36 -19.81 12.29
C VAL A 83 -2.85 -19.69 10.85
N ARG A 84 -2.09 -20.69 10.39
CA ARG A 84 -1.55 -20.73 9.02
C ARG A 84 -2.65 -20.72 7.98
N GLU A 85 -3.68 -21.53 8.18
CA GLU A 85 -4.83 -21.66 7.29
C GLU A 85 -5.68 -20.39 7.26
N GLN A 86 -6.05 -19.86 8.42
CA GLN A 86 -6.89 -18.67 8.53
C GLN A 86 -6.19 -17.42 7.97
N LEU A 87 -4.88 -17.28 8.23
CA LEU A 87 -4.06 -16.21 7.64
C LEU A 87 -3.74 -16.45 6.17
N ARG A 88 -4.15 -17.57 5.58
CA ARG A 88 -3.88 -17.97 4.19
C ARG A 88 -2.39 -17.85 3.85
N LEU A 89 -1.54 -18.31 4.77
CA LEU A 89 -0.09 -18.29 4.60
C LEU A 89 0.35 -19.59 3.93
N ARG A 90 1.08 -19.47 2.85
CA ARG A 90 1.55 -20.57 2.00
C ARG A 90 2.97 -20.25 1.59
N GLU A 91 3.82 -21.27 1.67
CA GLU A 91 5.16 -21.20 1.14
C GLU A 91 5.11 -21.01 -0.39
N GLY A 92 6.10 -20.30 -0.94
CA GLY A 92 6.16 -19.95 -2.36
C GLY A 92 5.49 -18.61 -2.71
N MET A 93 4.78 -17.96 -1.79
CA MET A 93 4.18 -16.65 -2.05
C MET A 93 5.20 -15.50 -1.93
N PRO A 94 5.08 -14.41 -2.71
CA PRO A 94 5.92 -13.23 -2.54
C PRO A 94 5.69 -12.58 -1.17
N LEU A 95 6.76 -12.40 -0.37
CA LEU A 95 6.70 -11.92 1.00
C LEU A 95 6.12 -10.50 1.11
N PHE A 96 6.35 -9.67 0.09
CA PHE A 96 5.83 -8.30 -0.01
C PHE A 96 4.42 -8.21 -0.59
N ALA A 97 3.92 -9.26 -1.26
CA ALA A 97 2.53 -9.30 -1.72
C ALA A 97 1.53 -9.60 -0.59
N ILE A 98 2.01 -10.13 0.53
CA ILE A 98 1.20 -10.44 1.70
C ILE A 98 0.85 -9.14 2.41
N ASP A 99 -0.41 -8.69 2.37
CA ASP A 99 -0.84 -7.58 3.22
C ASP A 99 -1.00 -8.05 4.68
N ILE A 100 0.00 -7.76 5.49
CA ILE A 100 0.01 -8.09 6.91
C ILE A 100 -1.04 -7.30 7.69
N ALA A 101 -1.24 -6.02 7.34
CA ALA A 101 -2.13 -5.15 8.09
C ALA A 101 -3.58 -5.57 7.92
N GLU A 102 -3.96 -5.88 6.68
CA GLU A 102 -5.28 -6.41 6.34
C GLU A 102 -5.51 -7.79 6.98
N ARG A 103 -4.59 -8.74 6.78
CA ARG A 103 -4.72 -10.10 7.36
C ARG A 103 -4.83 -10.08 8.88
N ARG A 104 -4.03 -9.24 9.54
CA ARG A 104 -4.12 -9.04 10.99
C ARG A 104 -5.49 -8.51 11.40
N ARG A 105 -6.01 -7.50 10.69
CA ARG A 105 -7.32 -6.90 10.98
C ARG A 105 -8.45 -7.91 10.83
N VAL A 106 -8.47 -8.66 9.72
CA VAL A 106 -9.46 -9.70 9.45
C VAL A 106 -9.39 -10.79 10.52
N TYR A 107 -8.19 -11.29 10.81
CA TYR A 107 -8.02 -12.35 11.79
C TYR A 107 -8.43 -11.94 13.22
N MET A 108 -8.09 -10.72 13.65
CA MET A 108 -8.51 -10.21 14.96
C MET A 108 -10.02 -9.96 15.06
N HIS A 109 -10.70 -9.71 13.93
CA HIS A 109 -12.15 -9.59 13.88
C HIS A 109 -12.82 -10.98 13.99
N ASP A 110 -12.30 -11.97 13.27
CA ASP A 110 -12.90 -13.30 13.20
C ASP A 110 -12.61 -14.15 14.45
N VAL A 111 -11.51 -13.89 15.15
CA VAL A 111 -11.07 -14.65 16.34
C VAL A 111 -10.96 -13.71 17.56
N PRO A 112 -12.08 -13.36 18.21
CA PRO A 112 -12.10 -12.40 19.32
C PRO A 112 -11.40 -12.91 20.59
N THR A 113 -11.13 -14.22 20.68
CA THR A 113 -10.36 -14.86 21.76
C THR A 113 -8.92 -14.38 21.83
N ILE A 114 -8.41 -13.73 20.77
CA ILE A 114 -7.03 -13.25 20.71
C ILE A 114 -6.94 -11.82 21.23
N ARG A 115 -5.94 -11.58 22.07
CA ARG A 115 -5.63 -10.25 22.60
C ARG A 115 -4.81 -9.43 21.62
N SER A 116 -3.75 -10.04 21.10
CA SER A 116 -2.84 -9.39 20.15
C SER A 116 -2.29 -10.39 19.15
N LEU A 117 -2.17 -9.95 17.91
CA LEU A 117 -1.51 -10.68 16.83
C LEU A 117 -0.39 -9.82 16.27
N THR A 118 0.83 -10.36 16.35
CA THR A 118 2.04 -9.75 15.82
C THR A 118 2.53 -10.58 14.65
N ILE A 119 2.65 -9.95 13.48
CA ILE A 119 3.19 -10.59 12.28
C ILE A 119 4.38 -9.75 11.82
N THR A 120 5.56 -10.35 11.82
CA THR A 120 6.82 -9.71 11.45
C THR A 120 7.45 -10.40 10.26
N ARG A 121 7.95 -9.59 9.31
CA ARG A 121 8.74 -10.10 8.18
C ARG A 121 10.20 -10.13 8.58
N THR A 122 10.83 -11.28 8.43
CA THR A 122 12.26 -11.46 8.58
C THR A 122 12.82 -11.74 7.20
N LEU A 123 13.42 -10.72 6.59
CA LEU A 123 14.00 -10.83 5.25
C LEU A 123 15.16 -11.84 5.25
N PRO A 124 15.38 -12.56 4.13
CA PRO A 124 14.69 -12.40 2.85
C PRO A 124 13.40 -13.23 2.68
N ASP A 125 13.19 -14.30 3.45
CA ASP A 125 12.26 -15.39 3.10
C ASP A 125 11.39 -15.91 4.26
N ARG A 126 11.42 -15.25 5.42
CA ARG A 126 10.76 -15.73 6.63
C ARG A 126 9.65 -14.80 7.12
N LEU A 127 8.58 -15.42 7.62
CA LEU A 127 7.49 -14.73 8.32
C LEU A 127 7.33 -15.34 9.71
N SER A 128 7.42 -14.50 10.73
CA SER A 128 7.19 -14.91 12.12
C SER A 128 5.86 -14.35 12.58
N VAL A 129 5.01 -15.22 13.13
CA VAL A 129 3.68 -14.91 13.64
C VAL A 129 3.67 -15.26 15.12
N SER A 130 3.35 -14.29 15.96
CA SER A 130 3.19 -14.49 17.40
C SER A 130 1.79 -14.01 17.80
N LEU A 131 1.05 -14.86 18.51
CA LEU A 131 -0.28 -14.54 19.00
C LEU A 131 -0.33 -14.66 20.52
N VAL A 132 -1.13 -13.80 21.14
CA VAL A 132 -1.41 -13.84 22.58
C VAL A 132 -2.90 -14.03 22.78
N GLU A 133 -3.29 -15.13 23.40
CA GLU A 133 -4.69 -15.41 23.74
C GLU A 133 -5.16 -14.55 24.92
N ARG A 134 -6.46 -14.26 24.96
CA ARG A 134 -7.09 -13.59 26.11
C ARG A 134 -7.27 -14.58 27.25
N GLU A 135 -6.89 -14.13 28.44
CA GLU A 135 -7.13 -14.85 29.68
C GLU A 135 -8.55 -14.53 30.20
N PRO A 136 -9.42 -15.54 30.36
CA PRO A 136 -10.78 -15.36 30.84
C PRO A 136 -10.76 -15.26 32.36
N LEU A 137 -11.27 -14.17 32.92
CA LEU A 137 -11.33 -13.99 34.37
C LEU A 137 -12.71 -14.32 34.94
N ALA A 138 -13.76 -14.16 34.15
CA ALA A 138 -15.12 -14.51 34.53
C ALA A 138 -15.92 -14.98 33.33
N ARG A 139 -16.97 -15.76 33.59
CA ARG A 139 -18.00 -16.10 32.59
C ARG A 139 -19.21 -15.20 32.76
N LEU A 140 -19.87 -14.89 31.65
CA LEU A 140 -21.20 -14.28 31.72
C LEU A 140 -22.27 -15.38 31.94
N ALA A 141 -23.40 -14.98 32.51
CA ALA A 141 -24.54 -15.88 32.69
C ALA A 141 -25.02 -16.49 31.36
N ARG A 142 -24.97 -15.72 30.26
CA ARG A 142 -25.17 -16.25 28.90
C ARG A 142 -23.91 -16.98 28.43
N LYS A 143 -23.97 -18.31 28.41
CA LYS A 143 -22.95 -19.15 27.77
C LYS A 143 -22.99 -18.96 26.24
N PRO A 144 -21.87 -19.09 25.51
CA PRO A 144 -20.50 -19.41 25.96
C PRO A 144 -19.60 -18.15 26.07
N LEU A 145 -20.04 -17.11 26.79
CA LEU A 145 -19.30 -15.84 26.84
C LEU A 145 -18.40 -15.77 28.09
N ALA A 146 -17.17 -15.32 27.87
CA ALA A 146 -16.19 -14.99 28.90
C ALA A 146 -15.77 -13.52 28.79
N VAL A 147 -15.24 -12.97 29.87
CA VAL A 147 -14.71 -11.61 29.94
C VAL A 147 -13.28 -11.61 30.46
N ASP A 148 -12.43 -10.79 29.87
CA ASP A 148 -11.06 -10.58 30.33
C ASP A 148 -10.95 -9.41 31.32
N ARG A 149 -9.72 -9.15 31.78
CA ARG A 149 -9.41 -8.04 32.71
C ARG A 149 -9.71 -6.65 32.15
N ASP A 150 -9.75 -6.51 30.82
CA ASP A 150 -9.97 -5.24 30.14
C ASP A 150 -11.49 -5.02 29.89
N GLY A 151 -12.34 -5.95 30.35
CA GLY A 151 -13.79 -5.93 30.16
C GLY A 151 -14.23 -6.39 28.77
N TYR A 152 -13.33 -6.96 27.96
CA TYR A 152 -13.64 -7.43 26.62
C TYR A 152 -14.38 -8.76 26.68
N VAL A 153 -15.53 -8.82 26.02
CA VAL A 153 -16.37 -10.03 25.97
C VAL A 153 -16.04 -10.85 24.72
N PHE A 154 -15.74 -12.14 24.90
CA PHE A 154 -15.41 -13.05 23.82
C PHE A 154 -16.00 -14.45 24.06
N VAL A 155 -16.07 -15.26 23.00
CA VAL A 155 -16.57 -16.63 23.07
C VAL A 155 -15.46 -17.56 23.58
N ARG A 156 -15.78 -18.38 24.59
CA ARG A 156 -14.90 -19.44 25.08
C ARG A 156 -15.71 -20.65 25.51
N TYR A 157 -15.31 -21.84 25.06
CA TYR A 157 -15.97 -23.10 25.37
C TYR A 157 -15.25 -23.89 26.46
N LEU A 158 -13.93 -23.84 26.49
CA LEU A 158 -13.09 -24.63 27.40
C LEU A 158 -12.74 -23.86 28.68
N GLY A 159 -12.82 -24.55 29.82
CA GLY A 159 -12.39 -24.00 31.11
C GLY A 159 -13.27 -22.89 31.68
N ILE A 160 -14.47 -22.65 31.10
CA ILE A 160 -15.37 -21.61 31.60
C ILE A 160 -16.12 -22.01 32.88
N GLU A 161 -16.24 -23.30 33.18
CA GLU A 161 -17.08 -23.79 34.27
C GLU A 161 -16.54 -23.46 35.66
N THR A 162 -15.21 -23.38 35.77
CA THR A 162 -14.49 -23.02 37.00
C THR A 162 -14.41 -21.51 37.22
N LEU A 163 -14.80 -20.70 36.23
CA LEU A 163 -14.74 -19.25 36.31
C LEU A 163 -15.90 -18.67 37.12
N PRO A 164 -15.66 -17.59 37.88
CA PRO A 164 -16.75 -16.86 38.54
C PRO A 164 -17.77 -16.35 37.51
N CYS A 165 -19.04 -16.35 37.90
CA CYS A 165 -20.15 -15.98 37.01
C CYS A 165 -20.63 -14.55 37.28
N ILE A 166 -20.70 -13.72 36.24
CA ILE A 166 -21.27 -12.38 36.26
C ILE A 166 -22.68 -12.42 35.64
N SER A 167 -23.66 -11.87 36.35
CA SER A 167 -25.06 -11.78 35.94
C SER A 167 -25.62 -10.36 36.20
N GLY A 168 -26.87 -10.10 35.79
CA GLY A 168 -27.56 -8.84 36.10
C GLY A 168 -27.36 -7.68 35.12
N TYR A 169 -26.83 -7.93 33.92
CA TYR A 169 -26.74 -6.93 32.86
C TYR A 169 -28.05 -6.87 32.04
N PRO A 170 -28.45 -5.69 31.54
CA PRO A 170 -29.66 -5.56 30.73
C PRO A 170 -29.55 -6.41 29.45
N PRO A 171 -30.64 -7.03 29.00
CA PRO A 171 -30.65 -7.66 27.70
C PRO A 171 -30.47 -6.58 26.62
N ASN A 172 -29.42 -6.72 25.80
CA ASN A 172 -29.33 -6.04 24.51
C ASN A 172 -30.44 -6.51 23.57
#